data_AF-A0A8D2HCZ6-F1
#
_entry.id   AF-A0A8D2HCZ6-F1
#
_cell.length_a   1.000
_cell.length_b   1.000
_cell.length_c   1.000
_cell.angle_alpha   90.00
_cell.angle_beta   90.00
_cell.angle_gamma   90.00
#
_symmetry.space_group_name_H-M   'P 1'
#
loop_
_entity.id
_entity.type
_entity.pdbx_description
1 polymer ?
#
loop_
_entity_poly.entity_id
_entity_poly.type
_entity_poly.pdbx_seq_one_letter_code
_entity_poly.pdbx_strand_id
1 'polypeptide(L)'
;MPIFIDLCLTEGPLDEFLTVLFLWVTQRRDRLHLCCNRLKIFGKPTGHTRKVLRLLQLDFVKKVEVHCTWVPSTLAAYAPFLGQMRNLRKLLVSQVRMPTHTSPEKQEWLLSQLSFQFLRMDCLRKFCVDGVLLLEGHLEQVLRNLKTPLETLSITNCPLSDSDWNYLSRCPNTSQLRHLDLRYIKLTNFSPEPLKILLETVASTLNRLDLEACGIADSQLQAILPALSRCSKLRTFCFCRNRISMSVLRDLLCHTARLSQLSIELYPAPLESYDAQGAIHLERCSLLCAELIALLKDFRQPKVLIFDTVPCPQCGHMFIYNQGLIHCFCPTAA
;
A
#
# COMPACT_ATOMS: atom_id res chain seq x y z
N MET A 1 -6.77 -11.17 -35.76
CA MET A 1 -5.65 -11.79 -35.04
C MET A 1 -5.30 -10.93 -33.82
N PRO A 2 -5.40 -11.47 -32.60
CA PRO A 2 -5.00 -10.76 -31.40
C PRO A 2 -3.47 -10.74 -31.26
N ILE A 3 -2.91 -9.58 -30.93
CA ILE A 3 -1.50 -9.41 -30.59
C ILE A 3 -1.45 -9.03 -29.11
N PHE A 4 -0.75 -9.82 -28.30
CA PHE A 4 -0.62 -9.56 -26.87
C PHE A 4 0.71 -8.86 -26.57
N ILE A 5 0.63 -7.76 -25.83
CA ILE A 5 1.80 -7.00 -25.41
C ILE A 5 1.58 -6.42 -24.00
N ASP A 6 2.63 -6.39 -23.18
CA ASP A 6 2.64 -5.59 -21.96
C ASP A 6 3.21 -4.21 -22.30
N LEU A 7 2.51 -3.15 -21.90
CA LEU A 7 2.83 -1.78 -22.31
C LEU A 7 3.31 -0.93 -21.16
N CYS A 8 4.35 -0.15 -21.43
CA CYS A 8 4.87 0.89 -20.56
C CYS A 8 4.84 2.21 -21.32
N LEU A 9 3.98 3.14 -20.88
CA LEU A 9 3.83 4.45 -21.49
C LEU A 9 4.55 5.48 -20.61
N THR A 10 5.53 6.18 -21.17
CA THR A 10 6.31 7.21 -20.49
C THR A 10 6.04 8.60 -21.09
N GLU A 11 6.55 9.66 -20.46
CA GLU A 11 6.52 11.02 -21.04
C GLU A 11 7.31 11.12 -22.36
N GLY A 12 8.40 10.36 -22.47
CA GLY A 12 9.25 10.32 -23.66
C GLY A 12 8.59 9.69 -24.89
N PRO A 13 9.24 9.80 -26.06
CA PRO A 13 8.77 9.12 -27.27
C PRO A 13 8.69 7.61 -27.01
N LEU A 14 7.74 6.97 -27.71
CA LEU A 14 7.71 5.51 -27.76
C LEU A 14 9.02 5.00 -28.35
N ASP A 15 9.45 3.83 -27.90
CA ASP A 15 10.54 3.16 -28.59
C ASP A 15 10.15 2.87 -30.06
N GLU A 16 11.16 2.66 -30.89
CA GLU A 16 11.00 2.46 -32.33
C GLU A 16 10.08 1.27 -32.63
N PHE A 17 10.19 0.20 -31.84
CA PHE A 17 9.37 -1.00 -31.98
C PHE A 17 7.89 -0.71 -31.74
N LEU A 18 7.54 -0.04 -30.63
CA LEU A 18 6.18 0.35 -30.30
C LEU A 18 5.62 1.31 -31.35
N THR A 19 6.44 2.23 -31.85
CA THR A 19 6.05 3.15 -32.92
C THR A 19 5.65 2.41 -34.19
N VAL A 20 6.49 1.47 -34.65
CA VAL A 20 6.20 0.64 -35.84
C VAL A 20 4.99 -0.26 -35.59
N LEU A 21 4.88 -0.87 -34.41
CA LEU A 21 3.76 -1.72 -34.03
C LEU A 21 2.44 -0.96 -34.08
N PHE A 22 2.36 0.24 -33.50
CA PHE A 22 1.14 1.04 -33.52
C PHE A 22 0.78 1.52 -34.92
N LEU A 23 1.77 1.87 -35.76
CA LEU A 23 1.53 2.18 -37.17
C LEU A 23 0.92 0.97 -37.89
N TRP A 24 1.49 -0.22 -37.69
CA TRP A 24 1.03 -1.45 -38.30
C TRP A 24 -0.39 -1.84 -37.87
N VAL A 25 -0.70 -1.74 -36.57
CA VAL A 25 -2.05 -1.97 -36.03
C VAL A 25 -3.03 -0.92 -36.55
N THR A 26 -2.62 0.35 -36.67
CA THR A 26 -3.49 1.42 -37.17
C THR A 26 -3.86 1.22 -38.63
N GLN A 27 -2.93 0.76 -39.47
CA GLN A 27 -3.19 0.45 -40.88
C GLN A 27 -4.06 -0.80 -41.08
N ARG A 28 -4.15 -1.68 -40.08
CA ARG A 28 -4.82 -2.98 -40.18
C ARG A 28 -5.85 -3.20 -39.07
N ARG A 29 -6.57 -2.16 -38.66
CA ARG A 29 -7.51 -2.18 -37.52
C ARG A 29 -8.58 -3.28 -37.61
N ASP A 30 -9.02 -3.63 -38.81
CA ASP A 30 -10.06 -4.65 -39.01
C ASP A 30 -9.52 -6.09 -38.91
N ARG A 31 -8.19 -6.26 -38.93
CA ARG A 31 -7.52 -7.57 -38.92
C ARG A 31 -6.66 -7.80 -37.70
N LEU A 32 -6.12 -6.75 -37.10
CA LEU A 32 -5.22 -6.82 -35.95
C LEU A 32 -5.86 -6.14 -34.75
N HIS A 33 -5.88 -6.87 -33.64
CA HIS A 33 -6.40 -6.38 -32.37
C HIS A 33 -5.28 -6.38 -31.35
N LEU A 34 -4.95 -5.19 -30.83
CA LEU A 34 -3.89 -5.06 -29.85
C LEU A 34 -4.45 -5.24 -28.44
N CYS A 35 -4.10 -6.36 -27.81
CA CYS A 35 -4.53 -6.73 -26.48
C CYS A 35 -3.39 -6.45 -25.49
N CYS A 36 -3.69 -5.73 -24.42
CA CYS A 36 -2.72 -5.43 -23.37
C CYS A 36 -3.14 -6.12 -22.08
N ASN A 37 -2.25 -6.88 -21.45
CA ASN A 37 -2.54 -7.55 -20.18
C ASN A 37 -2.10 -6.68 -18.98
N ARG A 38 -0.89 -6.11 -19.06
CA ARG A 38 -0.36 -5.16 -18.08
C ARG A 38 -0.05 -3.82 -18.74
N LEU A 39 -0.69 -2.77 -18.24
CA LEU A 39 -0.46 -1.39 -18.65
C LEU A 39 0.22 -0.62 -17.51
N LYS A 40 1.37 -0.03 -17.79
CA LYS A 40 2.01 0.95 -16.91
C LYS A 40 2.00 2.31 -17.58
N ILE A 41 1.72 3.34 -16.79
CA ILE A 41 1.79 4.73 -17.23
C ILE A 41 2.70 5.47 -16.25
N PHE A 42 3.74 6.10 -16.77
CA PHE A 42 4.71 6.86 -16.02
C PHE A 42 4.72 8.32 -16.49
N GLY A 43 4.70 9.23 -15.52
CA GLY A 43 4.74 10.67 -15.78
C GLY A 43 3.48 11.23 -16.44
N LYS A 44 3.56 12.46 -16.96
CA LYS A 44 2.46 13.21 -17.55
C LYS A 44 2.00 12.56 -18.85
N PRO A 45 0.69 12.27 -19.00
CA PRO A 45 0.21 11.58 -20.17
C PRO A 45 0.12 12.58 -21.32
N THR A 46 0.65 12.19 -22.47
CA THR A 46 0.66 13.04 -23.66
C THR A 46 -0.58 12.77 -24.52
N GLY A 47 -0.80 13.57 -25.56
CA GLY A 47 -1.82 13.25 -26.57
C GLY A 47 -1.62 11.86 -27.19
N HIS A 48 -0.38 11.35 -27.21
CA HIS A 48 -0.04 10.02 -27.69
C HIS A 48 -0.53 8.92 -26.75
N THR A 49 -0.42 9.10 -25.43
CA THR A 49 -0.98 8.16 -24.44
C THR A 49 -2.47 7.91 -24.72
N ARG A 50 -3.23 8.97 -24.98
CA ARG A 50 -4.65 8.86 -25.33
C ARG A 50 -4.90 8.12 -26.64
N LYS A 51 -4.08 8.37 -27.67
CA LYS A 51 -4.18 7.67 -28.97
C LYS A 51 -3.90 6.16 -28.79
N VAL A 52 -2.87 5.80 -28.04
CA VAL A 52 -2.53 4.41 -27.74
C VAL A 52 -3.66 3.72 -27.01
N LEU A 53 -4.20 4.32 -25.94
CA LEU A 53 -5.32 3.72 -25.19
C LEU A 53 -6.56 3.46 -26.06
N ARG A 54 -6.83 4.31 -27.06
CA ARG A 54 -7.92 4.12 -28.03
C ARG A 54 -7.67 2.99 -29.04
N LEU A 55 -6.43 2.58 -29.23
CA LEU A 55 -6.06 1.46 -30.11
C LEU A 55 -6.14 0.10 -29.39
N LEU A 56 -6.11 0.10 -28.06
CA LEU A 56 -6.09 -1.12 -27.27
C LEU A 56 -7.49 -1.71 -27.09
N GLN A 57 -7.57 -3.03 -27.10
CA GLN A 57 -8.71 -3.75 -26.55
C GLN A 57 -8.61 -3.76 -25.02
N LEU A 58 -9.25 -2.78 -24.39
CA LEU A 58 -9.15 -2.52 -22.95
C LEU A 58 -9.76 -3.64 -22.10
N ASP A 59 -10.70 -4.42 -22.63
CA ASP A 59 -11.27 -5.57 -21.92
C ASP A 59 -10.25 -6.66 -21.58
N PHE A 60 -9.10 -6.72 -22.28
CA PHE A 60 -8.04 -7.69 -21.95
C PHE A 60 -7.11 -7.24 -20.82
N VAL A 61 -7.19 -5.97 -20.40
CA VAL A 61 -6.30 -5.40 -19.38
C VAL A 61 -6.66 -5.95 -18.02
N LYS A 62 -5.70 -6.62 -17.37
CA LYS A 62 -5.86 -7.20 -16.03
C LYS A 62 -5.13 -6.42 -14.95
N LYS A 63 -4.10 -5.65 -15.31
CA LYS A 63 -3.28 -4.88 -14.36
C LYS A 63 -2.97 -3.50 -14.92
N VAL A 64 -3.26 -2.47 -14.13
CA VAL A 64 -2.91 -1.08 -14.41
C VAL A 64 -2.06 -0.54 -13.27
N GLU A 65 -0.94 0.08 -13.61
CA GLU A 65 -0.11 0.84 -12.69
C GLU A 65 0.08 2.25 -13.26
N VAL A 66 -0.46 3.25 -12.57
CA VAL A 66 -0.32 4.66 -12.90
C VAL A 66 0.63 5.27 -11.88
N HIS A 67 1.83 5.64 -12.31
CA HIS A 67 2.86 6.26 -11.48
C HIS A 67 3.13 7.67 -11.98
N CYS A 68 2.32 8.62 -11.53
CA CYS A 68 2.32 9.91 -12.19
C CYS A 68 2.06 11.05 -11.23
N THR A 69 2.79 12.16 -11.39
CA THR A 69 2.51 13.46 -10.77
C THR A 69 1.30 14.16 -11.40
N TRP A 70 0.22 13.42 -11.64
CA TRP A 70 -0.97 13.95 -12.30
C TRP A 70 -1.66 14.96 -11.39
N VAL A 71 -2.11 16.04 -12.02
CA VAL A 71 -3.23 16.80 -11.46
C VAL A 71 -4.50 15.94 -11.58
N PRO A 72 -5.39 15.95 -10.57
CA PRO A 72 -6.64 15.21 -10.53
C PRO A 72 -7.50 15.29 -11.81
N SER A 73 -7.52 16.44 -12.48
CA SER A 73 -8.23 16.62 -13.76
C SER A 73 -7.73 15.72 -14.87
N THR A 74 -6.43 15.42 -14.87
CA THR A 74 -5.84 14.45 -15.79
C THR A 74 -6.34 13.05 -15.46
N LEU A 75 -6.33 12.67 -14.17
CA LEU A 75 -6.87 11.38 -13.74
C LEU A 75 -8.32 11.19 -14.16
N ALA A 76 -9.17 12.20 -13.94
CA ALA A 76 -10.56 12.19 -14.38
C ALA A 76 -10.70 12.11 -15.91
N ALA A 77 -9.86 12.80 -16.68
CA ALA A 77 -9.89 12.76 -18.15
C ALA A 77 -9.52 11.38 -18.74
N TYR A 78 -8.73 10.58 -18.00
CA TYR A 78 -8.35 9.22 -18.37
C TYR A 78 -9.20 8.14 -17.69
N ALA A 79 -9.97 8.49 -16.67
CA ALA A 79 -10.87 7.57 -15.96
C ALA A 79 -11.79 6.76 -16.89
N PRO A 80 -12.39 7.33 -17.97
CA PRO A 80 -13.23 6.55 -18.87
C PRO A 80 -12.53 5.37 -19.55
N PHE A 81 -11.21 5.40 -19.70
CA PHE A 81 -10.46 4.25 -20.20
C PHE A 81 -10.36 3.15 -19.13
N LEU A 82 -10.16 3.53 -17.86
CA LEU A 82 -10.16 2.57 -16.75
C LEU A 82 -11.51 1.88 -16.60
N GLY A 83 -12.61 2.62 -16.75
CA GLY A 83 -13.96 2.05 -16.71
C GLY A 83 -14.33 1.16 -17.91
N GLN A 84 -13.52 1.15 -18.98
CA GLN A 84 -13.64 0.19 -20.07
C GLN A 84 -12.88 -1.11 -19.81
N MET A 85 -11.99 -1.16 -18.82
CA MET A 85 -11.20 -2.35 -18.49
C MET A 85 -11.98 -3.26 -17.54
N ARG A 86 -13.04 -3.91 -18.03
CA ARG A 86 -13.98 -4.69 -17.19
C ARG A 86 -13.32 -5.87 -16.47
N ASN A 87 -12.26 -6.43 -17.04
CA ASN A 87 -11.50 -7.54 -16.47
C ASN A 87 -10.30 -7.09 -15.61
N LEU A 88 -10.22 -5.81 -15.25
CA LEU A 88 -9.15 -5.26 -14.43
C LEU A 88 -9.16 -5.91 -13.04
N ARG A 89 -8.04 -6.54 -12.66
CA ARG A 89 -7.87 -7.22 -11.36
C ARG A 89 -7.02 -6.44 -10.38
N LYS A 90 -6.06 -5.64 -10.87
CA LYS A 90 -5.19 -4.79 -10.06
C LYS A 90 -5.17 -3.37 -10.63
N LEU A 91 -5.47 -2.41 -9.77
CA LEU A 91 -5.27 -0.99 -10.01
C LEU A 91 -4.30 -0.44 -8.97
N LEU A 92 -3.18 0.10 -9.43
CA LEU A 92 -2.25 0.89 -8.63
C LEU A 92 -2.25 2.32 -9.16
N VAL A 93 -2.47 3.29 -8.28
CA VAL A 93 -2.38 4.72 -8.60
C VAL A 93 -1.45 5.38 -7.60
N SER A 94 -0.40 6.05 -8.07
CA SER A 94 0.54 6.76 -7.21
C SER A 94 0.80 8.19 -7.67
N GLN A 95 1.20 9.04 -6.71
CA GLN A 95 1.67 10.41 -6.87
C GLN A 95 0.65 11.43 -7.41
N VAL A 96 -0.65 11.23 -7.15
CA VAL A 96 -1.70 12.19 -7.56
C VAL A 96 -1.77 13.34 -6.56
N ARG A 97 -1.17 14.47 -6.92
CA ARG A 97 -1.09 15.67 -6.07
C ARG A 97 -2.20 16.66 -6.42
N MET A 98 -2.90 17.13 -5.39
CA MET A 98 -3.89 18.20 -5.52
C MET A 98 -3.19 19.53 -5.79
N PRO A 99 -3.62 20.31 -6.81
CA PRO A 99 -3.23 21.71 -6.94
C PRO A 99 -3.68 22.50 -5.71
N THR A 100 -2.85 23.44 -5.26
CA THR A 100 -3.02 24.26 -4.04
C THR A 100 -4.33 25.07 -3.99
N HIS A 101 -5.01 25.27 -5.13
CA HIS A 101 -6.22 26.10 -5.24
C HIS A 101 -7.41 25.35 -5.87
N THR A 102 -7.53 24.04 -5.64
CA THR A 102 -8.70 23.30 -6.14
C THR A 102 -9.90 23.55 -5.23
N SER A 103 -11.00 24.05 -5.78
CA SER A 103 -12.24 24.23 -5.01
C SER A 103 -12.84 22.88 -4.59
N PRO A 104 -13.52 22.80 -3.43
CA PRO A 104 -14.20 21.58 -2.99
C PRO A 104 -15.18 21.02 -4.03
N GLU A 105 -15.93 21.88 -4.71
CA GLU A 105 -16.86 21.49 -5.79
C GLU A 105 -16.15 20.78 -6.94
N LYS A 106 -14.98 21.29 -7.34
CA LYS A 106 -14.19 20.69 -8.43
C LYS A 106 -13.61 19.35 -8.00
N GLN A 107 -13.17 19.23 -6.75
CA GLN A 107 -12.72 17.97 -6.17
C GLN A 107 -13.84 16.93 -6.18
N GLU A 108 -15.02 17.28 -5.69
CA GLU A 108 -16.18 16.38 -5.68
C GLU A 108 -16.58 15.95 -7.10
N TRP A 109 -16.58 16.88 -8.06
CA TRP A 109 -16.86 16.56 -9.46
C TRP A 109 -15.85 15.55 -10.03
N LEU A 110 -14.54 15.73 -9.77
CA LEU A 110 -13.49 14.81 -10.21
C LEU A 110 -13.63 13.43 -9.59
N LEU A 111 -13.93 13.37 -8.30
CA LEU A 111 -14.15 12.14 -7.56
C LEU A 111 -15.39 11.40 -8.04
N SER A 112 -16.47 12.13 -8.32
CA SER A 112 -17.67 11.56 -8.93
C SER A 112 -17.38 10.94 -10.29
N GLN A 113 -16.59 11.61 -11.13
CA GLN A 113 -16.15 11.06 -12.43
C GLN A 113 -15.34 9.78 -12.27
N LEU A 114 -14.43 9.73 -11.30
CA LEU A 114 -13.61 8.55 -11.02
C LEU A 114 -14.44 7.41 -10.46
N SER A 115 -15.23 7.68 -9.42
CA SER A 115 -16.05 6.71 -8.71
C SER A 115 -17.06 6.03 -9.62
N PHE A 116 -17.60 6.75 -10.62
CA PHE A 116 -18.48 6.15 -11.61
C PHE A 116 -17.80 5.07 -12.47
N GLN A 117 -16.49 5.16 -12.68
CA GLN A 117 -15.75 4.13 -13.44
C GLN A 117 -15.52 2.87 -12.62
N PHE A 118 -15.45 2.98 -11.28
CA PHE A 118 -15.30 1.82 -10.39
C PHE A 118 -16.50 0.86 -10.49
N LEU A 119 -17.71 1.38 -10.76
CA LEU A 119 -18.91 0.56 -11.01
C LEU A 119 -18.78 -0.41 -12.19
N ARG A 120 -17.83 -0.15 -13.10
CA ARG A 120 -17.57 -0.96 -14.30
C ARG A 120 -16.39 -1.92 -14.15
N MET A 121 -15.65 -1.83 -13.03
CA MET A 121 -14.49 -2.67 -12.75
C MET A 121 -14.91 -3.94 -12.01
N ASP A 122 -15.65 -4.79 -12.70
CA ASP A 122 -16.35 -5.95 -12.12
C ASP A 122 -15.41 -7.02 -11.55
N CYS A 123 -14.12 -6.98 -11.90
CA CYS A 123 -13.13 -7.99 -11.50
C CYS A 123 -12.06 -7.47 -10.53
N LEU A 124 -12.18 -6.24 -10.02
CA LEU A 124 -11.12 -5.61 -9.25
C LEU A 124 -10.95 -6.30 -7.89
N ARG A 125 -9.75 -6.85 -7.65
CA ARG A 125 -9.39 -7.55 -6.41
C ARG A 125 -8.25 -6.90 -5.65
N LYS A 126 -7.46 -6.06 -6.31
CA LYS A 126 -6.30 -5.39 -5.72
C LYS A 126 -6.37 -3.91 -6.00
N PHE A 127 -6.53 -3.13 -4.94
CA PHE A 127 -6.55 -1.67 -5.00
C PHE A 127 -5.37 -1.13 -4.19
N CYS A 128 -4.47 -0.41 -4.86
CA CYS A 128 -3.26 0.12 -4.27
C CYS A 128 -3.16 1.62 -4.58
N VAL A 129 -3.00 2.45 -3.56
CA VAL A 129 -2.84 3.90 -3.70
C VAL A 129 -1.64 4.38 -2.91
N ASP A 130 -0.84 5.26 -3.52
CA ASP A 130 0.38 5.81 -2.89
C ASP A 130 0.50 7.32 -3.15
N GLY A 131 0.30 8.15 -2.13
CA GLY A 131 0.39 9.61 -2.28
C GLY A 131 -0.72 10.19 -3.17
N VAL A 132 -1.95 9.71 -3.00
CA VAL A 132 -3.15 10.16 -3.72
C VAL A 132 -4.00 11.03 -2.81
N LEU A 133 -3.71 12.33 -2.78
CA LEU A 133 -4.31 13.27 -1.81
C LEU A 133 -5.82 13.49 -2.03
N LEU A 134 -6.32 13.25 -3.25
CA LEU A 134 -7.74 13.40 -3.59
C LEU A 134 -8.66 12.44 -2.80
N LEU A 135 -8.12 11.35 -2.22
CA LEU A 135 -8.93 10.32 -1.57
C LEU A 135 -9.35 10.65 -0.14
N GLU A 136 -8.72 11.64 0.50
CA GLU A 136 -9.04 12.05 1.86
C GLU A 136 -10.51 12.46 1.98
N GLY A 137 -11.27 11.79 2.84
CA GLY A 137 -12.70 11.99 3.06
C GLY A 137 -13.63 11.23 2.10
N HIS A 138 -13.10 10.56 1.07
CA HIS A 138 -13.91 10.05 -0.06
C HIS A 138 -13.68 8.57 -0.34
N LEU A 139 -13.06 7.83 0.58
CA LEU A 139 -12.77 6.42 0.39
C LEU A 139 -14.05 5.58 0.24
N GLU A 140 -15.12 5.96 0.96
CA GLU A 140 -16.45 5.36 0.82
C GLU A 140 -16.97 5.48 -0.62
N GLN A 141 -16.91 6.67 -1.21
CA GLN A 141 -17.44 6.94 -2.55
C GLN A 141 -16.79 6.06 -3.61
N VAL A 142 -15.50 5.76 -3.44
CA VAL A 142 -14.71 4.91 -4.35
C VAL A 142 -14.97 3.42 -4.10
N LEU A 143 -14.87 2.97 -2.85
CA LEU A 143 -14.90 1.54 -2.53
C LEU A 143 -16.31 0.95 -2.51
N ARG A 144 -17.36 1.73 -2.21
CA ARG A 144 -18.75 1.23 -2.20
C ARG A 144 -19.23 0.75 -3.56
N ASN A 145 -18.61 1.25 -4.64
CA ASN A 145 -18.99 0.95 -6.02
C ASN A 145 -18.37 -0.36 -6.54
N LEU A 146 -17.46 -0.98 -5.79
CA LEU A 146 -16.85 -2.26 -6.16
C LEU A 146 -17.86 -3.40 -6.00
N LYS A 147 -17.96 -4.25 -7.02
CA LYS A 147 -18.84 -5.43 -7.03
C LYS A 147 -18.18 -6.69 -6.47
N THR A 148 -16.85 -6.72 -6.47
CA THR A 148 -16.07 -7.84 -5.95
C THR A 148 -15.33 -7.45 -4.68
N PRO A 149 -15.28 -8.36 -3.67
CA PRO A 149 -14.49 -8.11 -2.49
C PRO A 149 -13.00 -8.09 -2.85
N LEU A 150 -12.28 -7.17 -2.21
CA LEU A 150 -10.84 -7.00 -2.39
C LEU A 150 -10.09 -8.12 -1.68
N GLU A 151 -9.04 -8.62 -2.33
CA GLU A 151 -8.02 -9.49 -1.75
C GLU A 151 -6.82 -8.67 -1.25
N THR A 152 -6.60 -7.47 -1.80
CA THR A 152 -5.51 -6.58 -1.39
C THR A 152 -6.00 -5.13 -1.36
N LEU A 153 -5.81 -4.49 -0.22
CA LEU A 153 -5.96 -3.06 -0.03
C LEU A 153 -4.62 -2.52 0.45
N SER A 154 -4.03 -1.61 -0.31
CA SER A 154 -2.78 -0.94 0.04
C SER A 154 -2.98 0.56 -0.05
N ILE A 155 -2.81 1.26 1.06
CA ILE A 155 -2.88 2.71 1.17
C ILE A 155 -1.55 3.18 1.74
N THR A 156 -0.82 3.99 1.01
CA THR A 156 0.52 4.45 1.36
C THR A 156 0.60 5.97 1.19
N ASN A 157 1.17 6.71 2.14
CA ASN A 157 1.32 8.17 2.05
C ASN A 157 0.01 8.94 1.69
N CYS A 158 -1.17 8.41 2.00
CA CYS A 158 -2.44 9.09 1.78
C CYS A 158 -3.00 9.55 3.12
N PRO A 159 -3.39 10.83 3.27
CA PRO A 159 -4.16 11.25 4.44
C PRO A 159 -5.51 10.51 4.44
N LEU A 160 -5.95 10.14 5.65
CA LEU A 160 -7.27 9.57 5.89
C LEU A 160 -8.02 10.52 6.82
N SER A 161 -9.32 10.68 6.61
CA SER A 161 -10.21 11.37 7.55
C SER A 161 -10.81 10.38 8.56
N ASP A 162 -11.50 10.91 9.58
CA ASP A 162 -12.31 10.07 10.50
C ASP A 162 -13.39 9.28 9.76
N SER A 163 -14.00 9.86 8.73
CA SER A 163 -15.02 9.19 7.93
C SER A 163 -14.43 8.02 7.14
N ASP A 164 -13.27 8.19 6.51
CA ASP A 164 -12.57 7.12 5.79
C ASP A 164 -12.22 5.97 6.73
N TRP A 165 -11.66 6.31 7.89
CA TRP A 165 -11.21 5.33 8.87
C TRP A 165 -12.35 4.50 9.43
N ASN A 166 -13.47 5.16 9.79
CA ASN A 166 -14.68 4.50 10.26
C ASN A 166 -15.43 3.74 9.15
N TYR A 167 -15.24 4.10 7.89
CA TYR A 167 -15.83 3.37 6.77
C TYR A 167 -15.08 2.07 6.50
N LEU A 168 -13.74 2.07 6.54
CA LEU A 168 -12.92 0.89 6.24
C LEU A 168 -13.30 -0.35 7.05
N SER A 169 -13.64 -0.17 8.33
CA SER A 169 -14.05 -1.26 9.23
C SER A 169 -15.42 -1.86 8.90
N ARG A 170 -16.28 -1.12 8.20
CA ARG A 170 -17.64 -1.53 7.82
C ARG A 170 -17.80 -1.79 6.32
N CYS A 171 -16.72 -1.63 5.56
CA CYS A 171 -16.76 -1.79 4.11
C CYS A 171 -17.00 -3.26 3.75
N PRO A 172 -18.11 -3.62 3.07
CA PRO A 172 -18.40 -5.02 2.75
C PRO A 172 -17.32 -5.64 1.85
N ASN A 173 -16.65 -4.79 1.05
CA ASN A 173 -15.61 -5.19 0.11
C ASN A 173 -14.26 -5.54 0.78
N THR A 174 -14.10 -5.38 2.09
CA THR A 174 -12.84 -5.74 2.80
C THR A 174 -12.87 -7.10 3.48
N SER A 175 -14.03 -7.78 3.52
CA SER A 175 -14.22 -9.06 4.24
C SER A 175 -13.35 -10.23 3.76
N GLN A 176 -12.83 -10.17 2.53
CA GLN A 176 -11.98 -11.22 1.94
C GLN A 176 -10.51 -10.80 1.79
N LEU A 177 -10.10 -9.71 2.46
CA LEU A 177 -8.73 -9.23 2.37
C LEU A 177 -7.73 -10.29 2.82
N ARG A 178 -6.73 -10.50 1.97
CA ARG A 178 -5.55 -11.30 2.28
C ARG A 178 -4.37 -10.42 2.62
N HIS A 179 -4.28 -9.23 2.03
CA HIS A 179 -3.22 -8.27 2.31
C HIS A 179 -3.83 -6.90 2.65
N LEU A 180 -3.49 -6.39 3.82
CA LEU A 180 -3.81 -5.03 4.25
C LEU A 180 -2.49 -4.31 4.52
N ASP A 181 -2.18 -3.33 3.67
CA ASP A 181 -1.02 -2.46 3.85
C ASP A 181 -1.51 -1.03 4.10
N LEU A 182 -1.25 -0.51 5.29
CA LEU A 182 -1.48 0.88 5.68
C LEU A 182 -0.11 1.43 6.08
N ARG A 183 0.50 2.25 5.23
CA ARG A 183 1.90 2.69 5.44
C ARG A 183 2.02 4.19 5.38
N TYR A 184 2.79 4.78 6.30
CA TYR A 184 2.98 6.23 6.35
C TYR A 184 1.66 7.00 6.49
N ILE A 185 0.71 6.43 7.23
CA ILE A 185 -0.59 7.05 7.53
C ILE A 185 -0.60 7.34 9.03
N LYS A 186 -0.75 8.60 9.41
CA LYS A 186 -0.73 9.00 10.83
C LYS A 186 -2.00 8.53 11.56
N LEU A 187 -1.89 7.37 12.21
CA LEU A 187 -2.97 6.76 12.98
C LEU A 187 -3.04 7.22 14.44
N THR A 188 -2.08 8.03 14.92
CA THR A 188 -2.03 8.53 16.32
C THR A 188 -3.33 9.18 16.80
N ASN A 189 -4.07 9.83 15.90
CA ASN A 189 -5.22 10.66 16.25
C ASN A 189 -6.57 9.94 16.09
N PHE A 190 -6.54 8.69 15.60
CA PHE A 190 -7.76 7.92 15.37
C PHE A 190 -8.03 6.96 16.53
N SER A 191 -9.31 6.63 16.70
CA SER A 191 -9.69 5.47 17.52
C SER A 191 -9.05 4.19 16.95
N PRO A 192 -8.54 3.28 17.80
CA PRO A 192 -8.07 1.96 17.36
C PRO A 192 -9.23 1.02 16.97
N GLU A 193 -10.47 1.34 17.34
CA GLU A 193 -11.63 0.44 17.18
C GLU A 193 -11.89 0.05 15.71
N PRO A 194 -11.80 0.95 14.70
CA PRO A 194 -11.98 0.55 13.31
C PRO A 194 -10.93 -0.47 12.83
N LEU A 195 -9.66 -0.33 13.23
CA LEU A 195 -8.62 -1.32 12.90
C LEU A 195 -8.88 -2.65 13.60
N LYS A 196 -9.29 -2.62 14.87
CA LYS A 196 -9.67 -3.82 15.62
C LYS A 196 -10.80 -4.59 14.92
N ILE A 197 -11.91 -3.91 14.59
CA ILE A 197 -13.05 -4.51 13.88
C ILE A 197 -12.61 -5.08 12.53
N LEU A 198 -11.78 -4.34 11.78
CA LEU A 198 -11.27 -4.79 10.49
C LEU A 198 -10.45 -6.08 10.66
N LEU A 199 -9.51 -6.12 11.60
CA LEU A 199 -8.69 -7.30 11.90
C LEU A 199 -9.53 -8.51 12.33
N GLU A 200 -10.56 -8.30 13.16
CA GLU A 200 -11.51 -9.36 13.53
C GLU A 200 -12.27 -9.89 12.31
N THR A 201 -12.72 -9.00 11.43
CA THR A 201 -13.43 -9.35 10.19
C THR A 201 -12.57 -10.20 9.26
N VAL A 202 -11.28 -9.89 9.15
CA VAL A 202 -10.35 -10.57 8.23
C VAL A 202 -9.46 -11.62 8.92
N ALA A 203 -9.74 -11.95 10.18
CA ALA A 203 -8.90 -12.83 10.99
C ALA A 203 -8.65 -14.22 10.34
N SER A 204 -9.62 -14.73 9.59
CA SER A 204 -9.53 -16.03 8.93
C SER A 204 -8.96 -15.98 7.50
N THR A 205 -8.67 -14.79 6.95
CA THR A 205 -8.27 -14.59 5.55
C THR A 205 -6.95 -13.82 5.40
N LEU A 206 -6.59 -12.99 6.37
CA LEU A 206 -5.43 -12.11 6.33
C LEU A 206 -4.12 -12.91 6.39
N ASN A 207 -3.31 -12.76 5.32
CA ASN A 207 -1.99 -13.34 5.16
C ASN A 207 -0.87 -12.31 5.39
N ARG A 208 -1.12 -11.03 5.08
CA ARG A 208 -0.16 -9.93 5.27
C ARG A 208 -0.83 -8.75 5.93
N LEU A 209 -0.20 -8.25 6.98
CA LEU A 209 -0.53 -6.98 7.62
C LEU A 209 0.73 -6.11 7.64
N ASP A 210 0.63 -4.91 7.09
CA ASP A 210 1.71 -3.93 7.10
C ASP A 210 1.18 -2.60 7.65
N LEU A 211 1.72 -2.19 8.79
CA LEU A 211 1.39 -0.97 9.54
C LEU A 211 2.64 -0.09 9.70
N GLU A 212 3.53 -0.10 8.71
CA GLU A 212 4.78 0.65 8.72
C GLU A 212 4.55 2.16 8.89
N ALA A 213 5.27 2.78 9.83
CA ALA A 213 5.30 4.24 10.01
C ALA A 213 3.91 4.87 10.20
N CYS A 214 3.02 4.16 10.92
CA CYS A 214 1.67 4.66 11.19
C CYS A 214 1.58 5.58 12.41
N GLY A 215 2.65 5.68 13.20
CA GLY A 215 2.62 6.41 14.48
C GLY A 215 1.65 5.79 15.49
N ILE A 216 1.34 4.50 15.39
CA ILE A 216 0.49 3.85 16.39
C ILE A 216 1.18 3.95 17.76
N ALA A 217 0.46 4.44 18.77
CA ALA A 217 0.97 4.54 20.15
C ALA A 217 0.75 3.24 20.94
N ASP A 218 1.46 3.10 22.06
CA ASP A 218 1.36 1.96 22.98
C ASP A 218 -0.08 1.54 23.32
N SER A 219 -0.93 2.49 23.72
CA SER A 219 -2.32 2.23 24.08
C SER A 219 -3.17 1.75 22.91
N GLN A 220 -2.94 2.30 21.70
CA GLN A 220 -3.64 1.89 20.49
C GLN A 220 -3.20 0.50 20.05
N LEU A 221 -1.91 0.18 20.15
CA LEU A 221 -1.39 -1.15 19.87
C LEU A 221 -1.99 -2.18 20.84
N GLN A 222 -1.95 -1.90 22.15
CA GLN A 222 -2.56 -2.77 23.17
C GLN A 222 -4.04 -3.06 22.87
N ALA A 223 -4.80 -2.05 22.44
CA ALA A 223 -6.21 -2.20 22.10
C ALA A 223 -6.47 -3.16 20.91
N ILE A 224 -5.53 -3.28 19.96
CA ILE A 224 -5.68 -4.15 18.78
C ILE A 224 -5.06 -5.55 18.95
N LEU A 225 -4.22 -5.78 19.96
CA LEU A 225 -3.54 -7.07 20.17
C LEU A 225 -4.50 -8.28 20.24
N PRO A 226 -5.66 -8.22 20.93
CA PRO A 226 -6.59 -9.34 20.95
C PRO A 226 -7.11 -9.71 19.56
N ALA A 227 -7.46 -8.72 18.74
CA ALA A 227 -7.91 -8.94 17.36
C ALA A 227 -6.78 -9.50 16.48
N LEU A 228 -5.58 -8.92 16.57
CA LEU A 228 -4.40 -9.39 15.83
C LEU A 228 -4.06 -10.86 16.14
N SER A 229 -4.16 -11.27 17.40
CA SER A 229 -3.87 -12.65 17.82
C SER A 229 -4.83 -13.69 17.22
N ARG A 230 -5.98 -13.26 16.68
CA ARG A 230 -6.95 -14.13 15.98
C ARG A 230 -6.63 -14.31 14.50
N CYS A 231 -5.69 -13.55 13.94
CA CYS A 231 -5.29 -13.61 12.53
C CYS A 231 -4.47 -14.87 12.19
N SER A 232 -5.08 -16.06 12.31
CA SER A 232 -4.42 -17.37 12.24
C SER A 232 -3.70 -17.69 10.93
N LYS A 233 -4.04 -17.02 9.82
CA LYS A 233 -3.39 -17.18 8.51
C LYS A 233 -2.26 -16.17 8.26
N LEU A 234 -1.96 -15.29 9.21
CA LEU A 234 -0.97 -14.24 9.05
C LEU A 234 0.43 -14.84 8.88
N ARG A 235 1.08 -14.52 7.76
CA ARG A 235 2.41 -14.99 7.35
C ARG A 235 3.44 -13.88 7.37
N THR A 236 3.01 -12.66 7.08
CA THR A 236 3.86 -11.48 7.11
C THR A 236 3.24 -10.41 7.98
N PHE A 237 3.99 -9.95 8.97
CA PHE A 237 3.63 -8.81 9.79
C PHE A 237 4.76 -7.78 9.74
N CYS A 238 4.41 -6.55 9.37
CA CYS A 238 5.31 -5.41 9.39
C CYS A 238 4.70 -4.34 10.29
N PHE A 239 5.43 -3.95 11.32
CA PHE A 239 5.06 -2.92 12.29
C PHE A 239 6.19 -1.88 12.47
N CYS A 240 7.14 -1.90 11.54
CA CYS A 240 8.31 -1.05 11.51
C CYS A 240 7.99 0.44 11.67
N ARG A 241 8.98 1.20 12.17
CA ARG A 241 8.90 2.67 12.29
C ARG A 241 7.73 3.21 13.12
N ASN A 242 7.14 2.40 14.00
CA ASN A 242 6.27 2.87 15.08
C ASN A 242 7.09 3.03 16.37
N ARG A 243 6.82 4.07 17.15
CA ARG A 243 7.52 4.31 18.43
C ARG A 243 6.80 3.59 19.55
N ILE A 244 7.25 2.38 19.89
CA ILE A 244 6.62 1.51 20.88
C ILE A 244 7.59 1.21 22.01
N SER A 245 7.12 1.27 23.25
CA SER A 245 7.91 0.88 24.42
C SER A 245 8.26 -0.61 24.42
N MET A 246 9.33 -0.95 25.14
CA MET A 246 9.79 -2.32 25.33
C MET A 246 8.70 -3.19 25.96
N SER A 247 7.93 -2.66 26.92
CA SER A 247 6.85 -3.42 27.58
C SER A 247 5.76 -3.82 26.60
N VAL A 248 5.27 -2.89 25.77
CA VAL A 248 4.23 -3.18 24.80
C VAL A 248 4.74 -4.03 23.63
N LEU A 249 6.02 -3.91 23.26
CA LEU A 249 6.64 -4.83 22.30
C LEU A 249 6.68 -6.27 22.82
N ARG A 250 6.95 -6.50 24.12
CA ARG A 250 6.85 -7.85 24.70
C ARG A 250 5.43 -8.40 24.59
N ASP A 251 4.44 -7.59 24.92
CA ASP A 251 3.03 -8.00 24.79
C ASP A 251 2.70 -8.38 23.34
N LEU A 252 3.13 -7.56 22.37
CA LEU A 252 2.97 -7.83 20.95
C LEU A 252 3.62 -9.16 20.54
N LEU A 253 4.85 -9.43 20.99
CA LEU A 253 5.54 -10.69 20.72
C LEU A 253 4.82 -11.88 21.35
N CYS A 254 4.34 -11.76 22.59
CA CYS A 254 3.53 -12.79 23.25
C CYS A 254 2.24 -13.10 22.47
N HIS A 255 1.56 -12.08 21.94
CA HIS A 255 0.34 -12.24 21.14
C HIS A 255 0.61 -12.87 19.76
N THR A 256 1.70 -12.46 19.11
CA THR A 256 2.10 -12.98 17.78
C THR A 256 2.82 -14.32 17.84
N ALA A 257 3.36 -14.73 19.00
CA ALA A 257 3.96 -16.04 19.23
C ALA A 257 2.98 -17.19 18.93
N ARG A 258 1.68 -16.97 19.14
CA ARG A 258 0.61 -17.96 18.89
C ARG A 258 0.26 -18.12 17.41
N LEU A 259 0.75 -17.23 16.55
CA LEU A 259 0.49 -17.25 15.10
C LEU A 259 1.48 -18.20 14.41
N SER A 260 1.15 -19.49 14.35
CA SER A 260 2.05 -20.54 13.84
C SER A 260 2.42 -20.41 12.37
N GLN A 261 1.66 -19.65 11.57
CA GLN A 261 1.97 -19.40 10.15
C GLN A 261 2.92 -18.22 9.93
N LEU A 262 3.23 -17.45 10.98
CA LEU A 262 4.04 -16.24 10.86
C LEU A 262 5.47 -16.60 10.43
N SER A 263 5.95 -15.92 9.40
CA SER A 263 7.20 -16.28 8.71
C SER A 263 8.12 -15.10 8.44
N ILE A 264 7.55 -13.92 8.25
CA ILE A 264 8.28 -12.66 8.06
C ILE A 264 7.73 -11.66 9.06
N GLU A 265 8.60 -11.19 9.93
CA GLU A 265 8.25 -10.35 11.06
C GLU A 265 9.21 -9.19 11.13
N LEU A 266 8.66 -7.99 10.97
CA LEU A 266 9.43 -6.75 11.00
C LEU A 266 8.84 -5.88 12.11
N TYR A 267 9.60 -5.67 13.18
CA TYR A 267 9.22 -4.88 14.34
C TYR A 267 10.09 -3.63 14.45
N PRO A 268 9.61 -2.56 15.10
CA PRO A 268 10.47 -1.43 15.41
C PRO A 268 11.43 -1.80 16.55
N ALA A 269 12.61 -1.20 16.55
CA ALA A 269 13.47 -1.19 17.73
C ALA A 269 12.73 -0.54 18.92
N PRO A 270 12.89 -1.07 20.15
CA PRO A 270 12.23 -0.52 21.35
C PRO A 270 12.51 0.98 21.52
N LEU A 271 11.52 1.73 21.97
CA LEU A 271 11.62 3.19 22.19
C LEU A 271 12.77 3.55 23.14
N GLU A 272 13.06 2.69 24.11
CA GLU A 272 14.15 2.82 25.07
C GLU A 272 15.53 2.69 24.43
N SER A 273 15.62 2.25 23.19
CA SER A 273 16.87 2.25 22.42
C SER A 273 17.28 3.66 21.99
N TYR A 274 16.37 4.64 22.09
CA TYR A 274 16.58 6.01 21.65
C TYR A 274 16.81 6.95 22.84
N ASP A 275 17.60 8.00 22.63
CA ASP A 275 17.73 9.11 23.57
C ASP A 275 16.57 10.13 23.44
N ALA A 276 16.60 11.19 24.25
CA ALA A 276 15.57 12.24 24.24
C ALA A 276 15.53 13.03 22.91
N GLN A 277 16.61 13.01 22.14
CA GLN A 277 16.73 13.65 20.83
C GLN A 277 16.30 12.71 19.69
N GLY A 278 16.04 11.44 19.99
CA GLY A 278 15.65 10.42 19.03
C GLY A 278 16.83 9.76 18.31
N ALA A 279 18.06 9.95 18.78
CA ALA A 279 19.22 9.23 18.29
C ALA A 279 19.26 7.82 18.87
N ILE A 280 19.74 6.85 18.08
CA ILE A 280 19.79 5.44 18.47
C ILE A 280 21.07 5.14 19.26
N HIS A 281 20.94 4.49 20.42
CA HIS A 281 22.07 3.94 21.15
C HIS A 281 22.27 2.47 20.75
N LEU A 282 23.24 2.19 19.89
CA LEU A 282 23.39 0.89 19.22
C LEU A 282 23.56 -0.28 20.19
N GLU A 283 24.41 -0.15 21.21
CA GLU A 283 24.63 -1.22 22.21
C GLU A 283 23.36 -1.55 22.99
N ARG A 284 22.65 -0.52 23.46
CA ARG A 284 21.37 -0.66 24.16
C ARG A 284 20.32 -1.29 23.25
N CYS A 285 20.22 -0.85 22.00
CA CYS A 285 19.35 -1.45 21.00
C CYS A 285 19.65 -2.95 20.83
N SER A 286 20.93 -3.32 20.73
CA SER A 286 21.38 -4.70 20.58
C SER A 286 20.93 -5.56 21.77
N LEU A 287 21.14 -5.07 23.00
CA LEU A 287 20.75 -5.75 24.23
C LEU A 287 19.22 -5.96 24.31
N LEU A 288 18.43 -4.91 24.05
CA LEU A 288 16.98 -4.99 24.11
C LEU A 288 16.40 -5.90 23.00
N CYS A 289 16.94 -5.83 21.79
CA CYS A 289 16.52 -6.73 20.70
C CYS A 289 16.88 -8.18 21.01
N ALA A 290 18.05 -8.46 21.58
CA ALA A 290 18.45 -9.80 21.99
C ALA A 290 17.49 -10.37 23.06
N GLU A 291 17.06 -9.54 24.00
CA GLU A 291 16.07 -9.92 25.01
C GLU A 291 14.70 -10.26 24.41
N LEU A 292 14.21 -9.45 23.47
CA LEU A 292 12.94 -9.73 22.76
C LEU A 292 13.01 -11.03 21.95
N ILE A 293 14.15 -11.30 21.32
CA ILE A 293 14.39 -12.55 20.58
C ILE A 293 14.40 -13.74 21.52
N ALA A 294 15.07 -13.64 22.67
CA ALA A 294 15.09 -14.71 23.67
C ALA A 294 13.66 -15.03 24.14
N LEU A 295 12.87 -14.00 24.47
CA LEU A 295 11.46 -14.16 24.84
C LEU A 295 10.65 -14.85 23.75
N LEU A 296 10.81 -14.48 22.48
CA LEU A 296 10.07 -15.13 21.39
C LEU A 296 10.48 -16.59 21.20
N LYS A 297 11.77 -16.90 21.38
CA LYS A 297 12.34 -18.26 21.24
C LYS A 297 11.79 -19.24 22.29
N ASP A 298 11.33 -18.75 23.44
CA ASP A 298 10.67 -19.59 24.44
C ASP A 298 9.31 -20.13 23.93
N PHE A 299 8.70 -19.47 22.94
CA PHE A 299 7.42 -19.90 22.36
C PHE A 299 7.58 -20.56 20.99
N ARG A 300 8.45 -20.03 20.12
CA ARG A 300 8.70 -20.59 18.78
C ARG A 300 10.02 -20.11 18.17
N GLN A 301 10.51 -20.84 17.16
CA GLN A 301 11.62 -20.39 16.33
C GLN A 301 11.10 -19.52 15.17
N PRO A 302 11.36 -18.19 15.16
CA PRO A 302 10.98 -17.33 14.04
C PRO A 302 11.80 -17.66 12.79
N LYS A 303 11.19 -17.55 11.61
CA LYS A 303 11.88 -17.80 10.33
C LYS A 303 12.68 -16.59 9.87
N VAL A 304 12.02 -15.45 9.74
CA VAL A 304 12.63 -14.15 9.45
C VAL A 304 12.09 -13.15 10.47
N LEU A 305 12.97 -12.66 11.33
CA LEU A 305 12.66 -11.68 12.36
C LEU A 305 13.67 -10.55 12.27
N ILE A 306 13.15 -9.33 12.12
CA ILE A 306 13.96 -8.12 11.98
C ILE A 306 13.44 -7.07 12.95
N PHE A 307 14.36 -6.41 13.65
CA PHE A 307 14.08 -5.14 14.30
C PHE A 307 14.71 -4.00 13.49
N ASP A 308 13.91 -3.01 13.11
CA ASP A 308 14.37 -1.86 12.35
C ASP A 308 14.46 -0.60 13.21
N THR A 309 15.49 0.21 13.00
CA THR A 309 15.63 1.52 13.64
C THR A 309 15.22 2.63 12.70
N VAL A 310 15.13 3.87 13.18
CA VAL A 310 15.08 5.04 12.28
C VAL A 310 16.29 5.08 11.31
N PRO A 311 16.15 5.67 10.11
CA PRO A 311 17.28 5.89 9.22
C PRO A 311 18.39 6.67 9.89
N CYS A 312 19.64 6.33 9.57
CA CYS A 312 20.77 7.18 9.87
C CYS A 312 20.56 8.55 9.17
N PRO A 313 20.63 9.68 9.89
CA PRO A 313 20.41 11.00 9.31
C PRO A 313 21.46 11.40 8.27
N GLN A 314 22.63 10.75 8.28
CA GLN A 314 23.72 11.04 7.33
C GLN A 314 23.64 10.20 6.06
N CYS A 315 23.54 8.87 6.20
CA CYS A 315 23.58 7.94 5.06
C CYS A 315 22.20 7.51 4.56
N GLY A 316 21.13 7.77 5.32
CA GLY A 316 19.78 7.30 5.02
C GLY A 316 19.56 5.79 5.18
N HIS A 317 20.62 5.00 5.45
CA HIS A 317 20.50 3.58 5.71
C HIS A 317 19.84 3.31 7.06
N MET A 318 18.97 2.31 7.09
CA MET A 318 18.34 1.81 8.31
C MET A 318 19.32 0.87 9.02
N PHE A 319 19.40 0.94 10.35
CA PHE A 319 20.04 -0.12 11.11
C PHE A 319 19.04 -1.27 11.26
N ILE A 320 19.49 -2.47 10.93
CA ILE A 320 18.68 -3.68 10.92
C ILE A 320 19.33 -4.65 11.89
N TYR A 321 18.58 -5.07 12.89
CA TYR A 321 18.97 -6.16 13.76
C TYR A 321 18.36 -7.47 13.24
N ASN A 322 19.21 -8.38 12.76
CA ASN A 322 18.84 -9.76 12.42
C ASN A 322 19.96 -10.71 12.84
N GLN A 323 19.91 -11.16 14.11
CA GLN A 323 20.97 -11.97 14.73
C GLN A 323 22.34 -11.28 14.79
N GLY A 324 22.35 -9.95 14.66
CA GLY A 324 23.51 -9.06 14.61
C GLY A 324 23.07 -7.71 14.01
N LEU A 325 23.78 -6.62 14.36
CA LEU A 325 23.53 -5.28 13.80
C LEU A 325 24.21 -5.15 12.45
N ILE A 326 23.44 -4.79 11.41
CA ILE A 326 24.03 -4.29 10.16
C ILE A 326 24.32 -2.80 10.37
N HIS A 327 25.61 -2.46 10.45
CA HIS A 327 26.09 -1.11 10.76
C HIS A 327 26.06 -0.18 9.53
N CYS A 328 25.68 1.10 9.71
CA CYS A 328 26.11 2.17 8.81
C CYS A 328 27.51 2.62 9.22
N PHE A 329 28.45 2.70 8.27
CA PHE A 329 29.85 3.10 8.47
C PHE A 329 30.06 4.61 8.62
N CYS A 330 29.02 5.35 9.02
CA CYS A 330 29.11 6.79 9.19
C CYS A 330 29.93 7.16 10.43
N PRO A 331 30.87 8.13 10.34
CA PRO A 331 31.87 8.42 11.38
C PRO A 331 31.32 9.00 12.69
N THR A 332 30.01 9.27 12.79
CA THR A 332 29.35 9.73 14.04
C THR A 332 28.21 8.82 14.50
N ALA A 333 28.20 7.55 14.09
CA ALA A 333 27.23 6.56 14.57
C ALA A 333 27.68 5.81 15.84
N ALA A 334 28.70 6.33 16.55
CA ALA A 334 29.21 5.78 17.80
C ALA A 334 28.74 6.61 18.99
#